data_AF-A0A5P6VP53-F1
#
_entry.id   AF-A0A5P6VP53-F1
#
_cell.length_a   1.000
_cell.length_b   1.000
_cell.length_c   1.000
_cell.angle_alpha   90.00
_cell.angle_beta   90.00
_cell.angle_gamma   90.00
#
_symmetry.space_group_name_H-M   'P 1'
#
loop_
_entity.id
_entity.type
_entity.pdbx_description
1 polymer ?
#
loop_
_entity_poly.entity_id
_entity_poly.type
_entity_poly.pdbx_seq_one_letter_code
_entity_poly.pdbx_strand_id
1 'polypeptide(L)'
;MKRKKLLVTALVLTLTVSTLAMTVKTDVKAANDDVTALDYLDDESNVVSTSENGVDITYDMNSWGTGYWVSYTLTNNTGKTLENWTVKLSRKQVNIDSSWCVNIETTDDEYVLTPLSWNTKIPNGSSIEFGFLGVGELEGQIDAKLKFVTPASSHYDPTATISESIPEKYSSIRSQECSGTVKTISYTAHDSENGNTYTKKANIYLPANYSESKKYNVLYLLHGIGGDENEWEMYNDESKVKAMMDNLSYYGDIDSFIVVTPNGKASESGSIPSFYAFGDELRNDLIPYIDSHFSTYADRDHRACAGLSMGGMQTINIGIGQCVDLFSYFGAFSAAPTSNPAATTAEILADNEYPIHYFYNICGLQDGIAYWSASSAAKNLPEVCNQFVDGENFMWQELDGEHNFDIWYLGFYNFAQIVFK
;
A
#
# COMPACT_ATOMS: atom_id res chain seq x y z
N MET A 1 41.15 -12.55 -70.20
CA MET A 1 41.92 -11.89 -69.13
C MET A 1 41.49 -12.47 -67.78
N LYS A 2 42.40 -12.52 -66.80
CA LYS A 2 42.42 -13.35 -65.58
C LYS A 2 41.20 -13.26 -64.63
N ARG A 3 40.91 -14.41 -63.97
CA ARG A 3 40.52 -14.66 -62.53
C ARG A 3 39.19 -14.04 -62.05
N LYS A 4 38.37 -14.69 -61.19
CA LYS A 4 38.61 -15.65 -60.10
C LYS A 4 37.34 -16.52 -59.89
N LYS A 5 37.54 -17.82 -59.66
CA LYS A 5 36.52 -18.85 -59.38
C LYS A 5 36.12 -18.83 -57.90
N LEU A 6 34.84 -19.10 -57.66
CA LEU A 6 34.22 -19.45 -56.38
C LEU A 6 34.21 -20.99 -56.26
N LEU A 7 34.70 -21.53 -55.14
CA LEU A 7 34.69 -22.93 -54.71
C LEU A 7 34.77 -22.85 -53.16
N VAL A 8 34.21 -23.70 -52.30
CA VAL A 8 33.39 -24.90 -52.41
C VAL A 8 33.00 -25.30 -50.96
N THR A 9 31.85 -25.95 -50.80
CA THR A 9 31.51 -27.02 -49.82
C THR A 9 31.42 -26.74 -48.31
N ALA A 10 30.31 -27.26 -47.77
CA ALA A 10 29.88 -27.32 -46.38
C ALA A 10 30.74 -28.26 -45.50
N LEU A 11 30.83 -27.95 -44.21
CA LEU A 11 31.19 -28.91 -43.17
C LEU A 11 30.53 -28.49 -41.83
N VAL A 12 29.77 -29.42 -41.25
CA VAL A 12 29.25 -29.36 -39.88
C VAL A 12 30.40 -29.68 -38.92
N LEU A 13 30.59 -28.87 -37.88
CA LEU A 13 31.58 -29.13 -36.84
C LEU A 13 30.99 -28.84 -35.45
N THR A 14 30.77 -29.90 -34.68
CA THR A 14 30.61 -29.88 -33.22
C THR A 14 31.93 -29.52 -32.57
N LEU A 15 31.92 -28.59 -31.59
CA LEU A 15 33.07 -28.38 -30.69
C LEU A 15 32.63 -28.34 -29.23
N THR A 16 33.25 -29.25 -28.49
CA THR A 16 33.32 -29.44 -27.04
C THR A 16 34.06 -28.30 -26.35
N VAL A 17 33.56 -27.85 -25.19
CA VAL A 17 34.28 -26.91 -24.31
C VAL A 17 35.32 -27.67 -23.48
N SER A 18 36.58 -27.28 -23.61
CA SER A 18 37.73 -27.83 -22.89
C SER A 18 37.92 -27.16 -21.54
N THR A 19 38.04 -27.97 -20.49
CA THR A 19 38.60 -27.61 -19.17
C THR A 19 40.10 -27.38 -19.25
N LEU A 20 40.59 -26.27 -18.69
CA LEU A 20 42.02 -26.08 -18.40
C LEU A 20 42.21 -26.06 -16.87
N ALA A 21 42.82 -27.13 -16.35
CA ALA A 21 43.28 -27.23 -14.98
C ALA A 21 44.68 -26.61 -14.86
N MET A 22 44.93 -25.85 -13.78
CA MET A 22 46.27 -25.51 -13.35
C MET A 22 46.53 -26.12 -11.97
N THR A 23 47.56 -26.95 -11.93
CA THR A 23 47.99 -27.85 -10.86
C THR A 23 48.56 -27.10 -9.64
N VAL A 24 48.07 -27.43 -8.44
CA VAL A 24 48.78 -27.20 -7.17
C VAL A 24 49.50 -28.50 -6.80
N LYS A 25 50.83 -28.46 -6.66
CA LYS A 25 51.63 -29.57 -6.11
C LYS A 25 51.74 -29.40 -4.59
N THR A 26 51.11 -30.32 -3.87
CA THR A 26 51.63 -31.18 -2.76
C THR A 26 52.79 -30.61 -1.94
N ASP A 27 52.75 -30.57 -0.60
CA ASP A 27 52.74 -31.74 0.28
C ASP A 27 52.33 -31.36 1.72
N VAL A 28 51.33 -32.04 2.31
CA VAL A 28 51.45 -32.92 3.50
C VAL A 28 50.24 -33.88 3.50
N LYS A 29 50.49 -35.15 3.11
CA LYS A 29 49.73 -36.37 3.49
C LYS A 29 50.06 -36.69 4.96
N ALA A 30 49.24 -37.30 5.82
CA ALA A 30 47.94 -37.97 5.79
C ALA A 30 47.46 -38.02 7.27
N ALA A 31 46.18 -37.97 7.59
CA ALA A 31 45.31 -39.14 7.56
C ALA A 31 43.89 -38.74 7.18
N ASN A 32 43.39 -39.44 6.17
CA ASN A 32 42.01 -39.47 5.74
C ASN A 32 41.36 -40.62 6.50
N ASP A 33 40.24 -40.38 7.18
CA ASP A 33 39.12 -41.31 7.18
C ASP A 33 37.85 -40.46 7.19
N ASP A 34 36.94 -40.84 6.31
CA ASP A 34 35.72 -40.15 5.96
C ASP A 34 34.84 -39.89 7.18
N VAL A 35 34.75 -38.63 7.62
CA VAL A 35 33.68 -38.16 8.49
C VAL A 35 32.82 -37.25 7.64
N THR A 36 31.69 -37.77 7.18
CA THR A 36 30.69 -36.92 6.55
C THR A 36 29.91 -36.21 7.64
N ALA A 37 29.32 -35.05 7.34
CA ALA A 37 28.48 -34.30 8.29
C ALA A 37 27.27 -35.10 8.84
N LEU A 38 27.04 -36.32 8.34
CA LEU A 38 26.04 -37.27 8.84
C LEU A 38 26.53 -38.15 9.99
N ASP A 39 27.83 -38.26 10.26
CA ASP A 39 28.37 -39.17 11.30
C ASP A 39 28.30 -38.60 12.73
N TYR A 40 27.73 -37.40 12.92
CA TYR A 40 27.52 -36.76 14.23
C TYR A 40 26.06 -36.71 14.68
N LEU A 41 25.15 -37.38 13.98
CA LEU A 41 23.74 -37.49 14.37
C LEU A 41 23.49 -38.77 15.15
N ASP A 42 24.06 -38.84 16.36
CA ASP A 42 23.58 -39.74 17.40
C ASP A 42 24.04 -39.18 18.76
N ASP A 43 23.22 -38.28 19.32
CA ASP A 43 22.79 -38.39 20.71
C ASP A 43 21.58 -37.46 20.95
N GLU A 44 20.67 -37.91 21.80
CA GLU A 44 19.31 -37.40 22.00
C GLU A 44 19.16 -35.86 21.93
N SER A 45 18.44 -35.36 20.92
CA SER A 45 17.99 -33.97 20.92
C SER A 45 16.97 -33.77 22.03
N ASN A 46 17.40 -33.08 23.09
CA ASN A 46 16.49 -32.61 24.14
C ASN A 46 15.66 -31.46 23.58
N VAL A 47 14.57 -31.78 22.87
CA VAL A 47 13.61 -30.82 22.35
C VAL A 47 12.89 -30.16 23.53
N VAL A 48 13.33 -28.97 23.91
CA VAL A 48 12.62 -28.13 24.88
C VAL A 48 11.57 -27.33 24.12
N SER A 49 10.32 -27.45 24.54
CA SER A 49 9.18 -26.77 23.92
C SER A 49 8.54 -25.81 24.91
N THR A 50 8.27 -24.59 24.46
CA THR A 50 7.37 -23.67 25.16
C THR A 50 6.32 -23.18 24.16
N SER A 51 5.07 -23.19 24.60
CA SER A 51 3.93 -22.70 23.83
C SER A 51 3.45 -21.40 24.44
N GLU A 52 3.40 -20.33 23.66
CA GLU A 52 2.81 -19.07 24.07
C GLU A 52 1.72 -18.70 23.07
N ASN A 53 0.47 -18.54 23.54
CA ASN A 53 -0.68 -18.07 22.75
C ASN A 53 -0.82 -18.70 21.34
N GLY A 54 -0.51 -20.00 21.18
CA GLY A 54 -0.64 -20.73 19.91
C GLY A 54 0.59 -20.68 19.00
N VAL A 55 1.73 -20.17 19.46
CA VAL A 55 3.02 -20.29 18.77
C VAL A 55 3.94 -21.16 19.61
N ASP A 56 4.48 -22.19 18.98
CA ASP A 56 5.42 -23.11 19.60
C ASP A 56 6.85 -22.72 19.21
N ILE A 57 7.71 -22.57 20.21
CA ILE A 57 9.16 -22.47 20.00
C ILE A 57 9.80 -23.74 20.53
N THR A 58 10.51 -24.43 19.63
CA THR A 58 11.36 -25.56 19.96
C THR A 58 12.78 -25.26 19.53
N TYR A 59 13.75 -25.95 20.09
CA TYR A 59 15.11 -25.86 19.58
C TYR A 59 15.83 -27.20 19.65
N ASP A 60 16.77 -27.36 18.73
CA ASP A 60 17.82 -28.36 18.77
C ASP A 60 19.14 -27.69 19.09
N MET A 61 20.01 -28.39 19.81
CA MET A 61 21.33 -27.87 20.14
C MET A 61 22.40 -28.96 20.05
N ASN A 62 23.62 -28.52 19.79
CA ASN A 62 24.83 -29.33 19.90
C ASN A 62 25.91 -28.50 20.61
N SER A 63 26.60 -29.06 21.60
CA SER A 63 27.70 -28.42 22.31
C SER A 63 28.93 -29.32 22.35
N TRP A 64 30.10 -28.73 22.11
CA TRP A 64 31.39 -29.42 22.08
C TRP A 64 32.39 -28.83 23.10
N GLY A 65 31.88 -28.23 24.17
CA GLY A 65 32.65 -27.67 25.29
C GLY A 65 33.23 -26.28 25.02
N THR A 66 33.86 -26.04 23.86
CA THR A 66 34.42 -24.72 23.52
C THR A 66 33.46 -23.83 22.73
N GLY A 67 32.36 -24.40 22.26
CA GLY A 67 31.29 -23.69 21.57
C GLY A 67 30.04 -24.57 21.46
N TYR A 68 29.00 -23.98 20.89
CA TYR A 68 27.73 -24.65 20.67
C TYR A 68 26.97 -24.05 19.49
N TRP A 69 26.07 -24.84 18.94
CA TRP A 69 25.12 -24.47 17.90
C TRP A 69 23.72 -24.67 18.44
N VAL A 70 22.82 -23.72 18.15
CA VAL A 70 21.41 -23.80 18.53
C VAL A 70 20.55 -23.41 17.33
N SER A 71 19.60 -24.26 16.95
CA SER A 71 18.60 -23.98 15.93
C SER A 71 17.21 -24.01 16.55
N TYR A 72 16.51 -22.89 16.45
CA TYR A 72 15.13 -22.74 16.86
C TYR A 72 14.20 -22.99 15.70
N THR A 73 13.09 -23.68 15.98
CA THR A 73 11.93 -23.78 15.10
C THR A 73 10.78 -23.02 15.73
N LEU A 74 10.20 -22.08 15.00
CA LEU A 74 8.93 -21.42 15.36
C LEU A 74 7.81 -22.03 14.54
N THR A 75 6.79 -22.58 15.19
CA THR A 75 5.60 -23.14 14.55
C THR A 75 4.37 -22.32 14.91
N ASN A 76 3.66 -21.84 13.89
CA ASN A 76 2.48 -21.03 14.08
C ASN A 76 1.21 -21.89 14.08
N ASN A 77 0.57 -22.03 15.24
CA ASN A 77 -0.69 -22.75 15.44
C ASN A 77 -1.85 -21.82 15.86
N THR A 78 -1.75 -20.53 15.55
CA THR A 78 -2.63 -19.48 16.07
C THR A 78 -3.95 -19.32 15.30
N GLY A 79 -4.10 -20.03 14.18
CA GLY A 79 -5.23 -19.88 13.24
C GLY A 79 -5.05 -18.76 12.21
N LYS A 80 -3.98 -17.94 12.28
CA LYS A 80 -3.74 -16.78 11.41
C LYS A 80 -2.24 -16.58 11.13
N THR A 81 -1.85 -15.88 10.06
CA THR A 81 -0.44 -15.67 9.68
C THR A 81 0.32 -14.76 10.66
N LEU A 82 1.36 -15.23 11.33
CA LEU A 82 2.26 -14.34 12.07
C LEU A 82 2.91 -13.35 11.11
N GLU A 83 2.88 -12.07 11.44
CA GLU A 83 3.46 -11.00 10.60
C GLU A 83 4.85 -10.59 11.08
N ASN A 84 5.14 -10.82 12.36
CA ASN A 84 6.46 -10.55 12.94
C ASN A 84 6.67 -11.34 14.24
N TRP A 85 7.92 -11.46 14.68
CA TRP A 85 8.29 -12.13 15.92
C TRP A 85 9.60 -11.59 16.49
N THR A 86 9.83 -11.84 17.77
CA THR A 86 11.02 -11.45 18.51
C THR A 86 11.30 -12.49 19.57
N VAL A 87 12.55 -12.94 19.66
CA VAL A 87 12.99 -13.88 20.69
C VAL A 87 14.02 -13.20 21.58
N LYS A 88 13.82 -13.30 22.89
CA LYS A 88 14.73 -12.75 23.90
C LYS A 88 15.42 -13.88 24.65
N LEU A 89 16.75 -13.79 24.74
CA LEU A 89 17.61 -14.76 25.39
C LEU A 89 18.44 -14.07 26.48
N SER A 90 18.65 -14.73 27.62
CA SER A 90 19.52 -14.18 28.66
C SER A 90 20.99 -14.31 28.29
N ARG A 91 21.75 -13.21 28.42
CA ARG A 91 23.21 -13.22 28.24
C ARG A 91 23.96 -13.98 29.34
N LYS A 92 23.25 -14.40 30.40
CA LYS A 92 23.80 -15.29 31.43
C LYS A 92 23.77 -16.76 31.02
N GLN A 93 22.93 -17.12 30.04
CA GLN A 93 22.75 -18.48 29.55
C GLN A 93 23.49 -18.72 28.23
N VAL A 94 23.55 -17.71 27.37
CA VAL A 94 24.18 -17.80 26.05
C VAL A 94 25.14 -16.65 25.80
N ASN A 95 26.08 -16.87 24.89
CA ASN A 95 27.12 -15.97 24.43
C ASN A 95 27.29 -16.17 22.92
N ILE A 96 26.63 -15.31 22.13
CA ILE A 96 26.46 -15.48 20.70
C ILE A 96 27.64 -14.88 19.92
N ASP A 97 28.21 -15.64 19.00
CA ASP A 97 29.28 -15.22 18.07
C ASP A 97 28.74 -14.85 16.69
N SER A 98 27.90 -15.71 16.12
CA SER A 98 27.29 -15.49 14.81
C SER A 98 25.88 -16.09 14.73
N SER A 99 25.06 -15.62 13.78
CA SER A 99 23.66 -16.03 13.64
C SER A 99 23.21 -16.10 12.19
N TRP A 100 22.11 -16.81 11.95
CA TRP A 100 21.45 -16.88 10.64
C TRP A 100 19.94 -16.64 10.78
N CYS A 101 19.35 -16.05 9.74
CA CYS A 101 17.93 -15.70 9.63
C CYS A 101 17.40 -14.67 10.66
N VAL A 102 18.28 -14.12 11.49
CA VAL A 102 17.96 -13.09 12.49
C VAL A 102 18.99 -11.96 12.49
N ASN A 103 18.55 -10.79 12.94
CA ASN A 103 19.39 -9.73 13.46
C ASN A 103 19.49 -9.87 14.99
N ILE A 104 20.61 -9.44 15.58
CA ILE A 104 20.83 -9.48 17.03
C ILE A 104 21.11 -8.06 17.54
N GLU A 105 20.26 -7.58 18.44
CA GLU A 105 20.56 -6.43 19.28
C GLU A 105 20.98 -6.92 20.67
N THR A 106 22.05 -6.34 21.21
CA THR A 106 22.62 -6.73 22.51
C THR A 106 22.35 -5.65 23.55
N THR A 107 21.70 -6.02 24.64
CA THR A 107 21.53 -5.17 25.83
C THR A 107 22.43 -5.65 26.97
N ASP A 108 22.40 -4.99 28.13
CA ASP A 108 23.22 -5.40 29.29
C ASP A 108 22.91 -6.83 29.76
N ASP A 109 21.63 -7.24 29.76
CA ASP A 109 21.19 -8.53 30.30
C ASP A 109 20.64 -9.53 29.25
N GLU A 110 20.22 -9.06 28.07
CA GLU A 110 19.53 -9.87 27.06
C GLU A 110 20.09 -9.69 25.63
N TYR A 111 20.01 -10.75 24.83
CA TYR A 111 20.00 -10.66 23.37
C TYR A 111 18.56 -10.56 22.88
N VAL A 112 18.31 -9.63 21.95
CA VAL A 112 17.02 -9.46 21.27
C VAL A 112 17.20 -9.87 19.81
N LEU A 113 16.60 -11.00 19.44
CA LEU A 113 16.66 -11.58 18.11
C LEU A 113 15.40 -11.18 17.34
N THR A 114 15.58 -10.54 16.18
CA THR A 114 14.49 -10.17 15.25
C THR A 114 14.72 -10.81 13.88
N PRO A 115 13.67 -11.17 13.13
CA PRO A 115 13.82 -11.81 11.83
C PRO A 115 14.56 -10.92 10.81
N LEU A 116 15.29 -11.54 9.89
CA LEU A 116 15.59 -10.91 8.60
C LEU A 116 14.29 -10.73 7.81
N SER A 117 14.25 -9.77 6.89
CA SER A 117 13.03 -9.38 6.16
C SER A 117 12.25 -10.54 5.54
N TRP A 118 12.95 -11.56 5.04
CA TRP A 118 12.37 -12.74 4.41
C TRP A 118 11.86 -13.81 5.40
N ASN A 119 12.20 -13.72 6.68
CA ASN A 119 11.83 -14.68 7.73
C ASN A 119 10.79 -14.13 8.71
N THR A 120 10.13 -13.01 8.37
CA THR A 120 9.17 -12.28 9.22
C THR A 120 7.82 -12.97 9.33
N LYS A 121 7.30 -13.49 8.22
CA LYS A 121 5.95 -14.04 8.14
C LYS A 121 5.92 -15.56 8.29
N ILE A 122 5.02 -16.05 9.13
CA ILE A 122 4.81 -17.49 9.33
C ILE A 122 3.31 -17.77 9.13
N PRO A 123 2.87 -18.32 7.98
CA PRO A 123 1.47 -18.68 7.78
C PRO A 123 0.97 -19.66 8.85
N ASN A 124 -0.35 -19.71 9.08
CA ASN A 124 -0.92 -20.68 10.02
C ASN A 124 -0.59 -22.11 9.59
N GLY A 125 -0.18 -22.95 10.55
CA GLY A 125 0.27 -24.32 10.35
C GLY A 125 1.67 -24.45 9.74
N SER A 126 2.38 -23.34 9.53
CA SER A 126 3.74 -23.35 8.99
C SER A 126 4.79 -23.15 10.07
N SER A 127 6.03 -23.52 9.74
CA SER A 127 7.19 -23.33 10.59
C SER A 127 8.33 -22.62 9.86
N ILE A 128 9.15 -21.91 10.61
CA ILE A 128 10.42 -21.34 10.15
C ILE A 128 11.54 -21.71 11.11
N GLU A 129 12.77 -21.56 10.65
CA GLU A 129 13.96 -21.82 11.43
C GLU A 129 14.87 -20.59 11.52
N PHE A 130 15.56 -20.45 12.65
CA PHE A 130 16.64 -19.50 12.84
C PHE A 130 17.60 -20.02 13.91
N GLY A 131 18.79 -19.44 14.03
CA GLY A 131 19.67 -19.83 15.13
C GLY A 131 20.99 -19.09 15.18
N PHE A 132 21.89 -19.63 16.00
CA PHE A 132 23.20 -19.05 16.22
C PHE A 132 24.28 -20.07 16.60
N LEU A 133 25.53 -19.64 16.41
CA LEU A 133 26.73 -20.24 16.99
C LEU A 133 27.14 -19.40 18.19
N GLY A 134 27.43 -20.07 19.31
CA GLY A 134 27.91 -19.45 20.54
C GLY A 134 29.28 -20.00 20.97
N VAL A 135 29.93 -19.26 21.86
CA VAL A 135 31.27 -19.57 22.37
C VAL A 135 31.23 -19.87 23.86
N GLY A 136 32.00 -20.89 24.27
CA GLY A 136 32.09 -21.36 25.65
C GLY A 136 31.21 -22.57 25.93
N GLU A 137 31.12 -22.93 27.21
CA GLU A 137 30.27 -24.02 27.69
C GLU A 137 28.83 -23.53 27.87
N LEU A 138 27.87 -24.35 27.46
CA LEU A 138 26.45 -24.11 27.67
C LEU A 138 25.98 -25.01 28.82
N GLU A 139 25.54 -24.41 29.93
CA GLU A 139 25.02 -25.16 31.07
C GLU A 139 23.48 -25.09 31.13
N GLY A 140 22.81 -26.22 30.95
CA GLY A 140 21.37 -26.36 31.16
C GLY A 140 20.50 -25.95 29.95
N GLN A 141 19.21 -25.72 30.21
CA GLN A 141 18.24 -25.32 29.19
C GLN A 141 18.35 -23.82 28.89
N ILE A 142 18.04 -23.45 27.65
CA ILE A 142 17.97 -22.04 27.22
C ILE A 142 16.53 -21.59 27.33
N ASP A 143 16.27 -20.62 28.22
CA ASP A 143 14.94 -20.02 28.34
C ASP A 143 14.75 -18.96 27.26
N ALA A 144 14.03 -19.32 26.20
CA ALA A 144 13.62 -18.39 25.16
C ALA A 144 12.28 -17.73 25.52
N LYS A 145 12.30 -16.39 25.65
CA LYS A 145 11.07 -15.60 25.80
C LYS A 145 10.61 -15.14 24.43
N LEU A 146 9.48 -15.65 23.97
CA LEU A 146 8.92 -15.33 22.67
C LEU A 146 7.98 -14.13 22.79
N LYS A 147 8.04 -13.22 21.82
CA LYS A 147 6.99 -12.25 21.55
C LYS A 147 6.68 -12.34 20.07
N PHE A 148 5.41 -12.34 19.70
CA PHE A 148 5.02 -12.43 18.31
C PHE A 148 3.81 -11.56 18.01
N VAL A 149 3.73 -11.14 16.76
CA VAL A 149 2.58 -10.44 16.20
C VAL A 149 1.79 -11.47 15.42
N THR A 150 0.82 -12.06 16.10
CA THR A 150 -0.31 -12.69 15.43
C THR A 150 -1.22 -11.58 14.91
N PRO A 151 -1.96 -11.79 13.83
CA PRO A 151 -3.13 -11.00 13.55
C PRO A 151 -4.22 -11.47 14.52
N ALA A 152 -4.04 -11.38 15.84
CA ALA A 152 -5.23 -11.26 16.68
C ALA A 152 -5.98 -10.03 16.17
N SER A 153 -7.32 -10.11 16.12
CA SER A 153 -8.23 -9.00 15.80
C SER A 153 -7.52 -7.65 15.89
N SER A 154 -7.23 -7.06 14.73
CA SER A 154 -6.85 -5.67 14.57
C SER A 154 -6.05 -5.13 15.76
N HIS A 155 -4.71 -5.06 15.69
CA HIS A 155 -3.93 -4.13 16.54
C HIS A 155 -4.21 -2.63 16.22
N TYR A 156 -5.40 -2.42 15.70
CA TYR A 156 -6.05 -1.28 15.13
C TYR A 156 -7.37 -1.30 15.88
N ASP A 157 -7.45 -0.54 16.96
CA ASP A 157 -8.75 -0.09 17.39
C ASP A 157 -9.10 1.02 16.39
N PRO A 158 -9.97 0.78 15.39
CA PRO A 158 -10.38 1.85 14.50
C PRO A 158 -11.02 2.93 15.36
N THR A 159 -10.32 4.03 15.53
CA THR A 159 -10.71 5.15 16.39
C THR A 159 -11.10 6.35 15.56
N ALA A 160 -10.78 6.33 14.26
CA ALA A 160 -11.20 7.39 13.37
C ALA A 160 -12.72 7.33 13.22
N THR A 161 -13.32 8.48 13.44
CA THR A 161 -14.74 8.73 13.18
C THR A 161 -14.82 9.91 12.23
N ILE A 162 -15.93 10.02 11.52
CA ILE A 162 -16.27 11.26 10.83
C ILE A 162 -16.26 12.38 11.87
N SER A 163 -15.43 13.39 11.63
CA SER A 163 -15.03 14.38 12.63
C SER A 163 -15.16 15.81 12.08
N GLU A 164 -15.11 16.78 12.97
CA GLU A 164 -15.03 18.22 12.67
C GLU A 164 -13.58 18.72 12.62
N SER A 165 -12.60 17.85 12.91
CA SER A 165 -11.16 18.16 12.83
C SER A 165 -10.33 16.91 12.55
N ILE A 166 -9.12 17.09 12.00
CA ILE A 166 -8.16 16.01 11.79
C ILE A 166 -7.28 15.90 13.04
N PRO A 167 -7.29 14.78 13.78
CA PRO A 167 -6.37 14.57 14.89
C PRO A 167 -4.91 14.58 14.42
N GLU A 168 -4.02 15.22 15.19
CA GLU A 168 -2.60 15.42 14.84
C GLU A 168 -1.87 14.12 14.46
N LYS A 169 -2.27 12.98 15.06
CA LYS A 169 -1.73 11.65 14.75
C LYS A 169 -1.95 11.22 13.29
N TYR A 170 -2.88 11.82 12.56
CA TYR A 170 -3.13 11.55 11.14
C TYR A 170 -2.44 12.54 10.20
N SER A 171 -1.96 13.68 10.70
CA SER A 171 -1.28 14.71 9.91
C SER A 171 0.25 14.55 9.89
N SER A 172 0.79 13.68 10.75
CA SER A 172 2.24 13.49 10.91
C SER A 172 2.81 12.60 9.81
N ILE A 173 3.86 13.07 9.12
CA ILE A 173 4.58 12.25 8.14
C ILE A 173 5.30 11.10 8.85
N ARG A 174 5.07 9.87 8.37
CA ARG A 174 5.74 8.67 8.87
C ARG A 174 7.11 8.49 8.23
N SER A 175 8.13 8.26 9.05
CA SER A 175 9.46 7.83 8.60
C SER A 175 9.60 6.30 8.79
N GLN A 176 9.96 5.57 7.72
CA GLN A 176 10.20 4.10 7.63
C GLN A 176 8.99 3.18 7.34
N GLU A 177 9.24 1.84 7.27
CA GLU A 177 8.61 0.73 6.50
C GLU A 177 7.07 0.63 6.38
N CYS A 178 6.31 1.49 7.04
CA CYS A 178 4.86 1.64 6.89
C CYS A 178 4.47 2.96 6.21
N SER A 179 5.37 3.55 5.44
CA SER A 179 5.13 4.76 4.64
C SER A 179 4.83 4.36 3.20
N GLY A 180 3.76 4.91 2.63
CA GLY A 180 3.51 4.85 1.20
C GLY A 180 4.51 5.68 0.40
N THR A 181 4.26 5.81 -0.89
CA THR A 181 5.12 6.59 -1.79
C THR A 181 4.28 7.44 -2.71
N VAL A 182 4.70 8.69 -2.90
CA VAL A 182 4.15 9.59 -3.92
C VAL A 182 5.04 9.58 -5.16
N LYS A 183 4.43 9.47 -6.33
CA LYS A 183 5.14 9.53 -7.62
C LYS A 183 4.34 10.36 -8.61
N THR A 184 5.03 11.05 -9.50
CA THR A 184 4.39 11.67 -10.67
C THR A 184 4.47 10.72 -11.85
N ILE A 185 3.33 10.48 -12.50
CA ILE A 185 3.22 9.73 -13.75
C ILE A 185 2.96 10.70 -14.92
N SER A 186 3.26 10.23 -16.12
CA SER A 186 2.91 10.91 -17.37
C SER A 186 2.14 9.94 -18.27
N TYR A 187 1.06 10.42 -18.87
CA TYR A 187 0.21 9.65 -19.78
C TYR A 187 -0.20 10.49 -20.99
N THR A 188 -0.59 9.82 -22.07
CA THR A 188 -1.14 10.46 -23.25
C THR A 188 -2.63 10.69 -23.03
N ALA A 189 -3.09 11.92 -23.22
CA ALA A 189 -4.49 12.32 -23.15
C ALA A 189 -4.94 12.90 -24.49
N HIS A 190 -6.23 12.81 -24.79
CA HIS A 190 -6.86 13.44 -25.94
C HIS A 190 -7.43 14.80 -25.54
N ASP A 191 -7.06 15.85 -26.28
CA ASP A 191 -7.55 17.20 -26.08
C ASP A 191 -9.03 17.29 -26.49
N SER A 192 -9.90 17.63 -25.54
CA SER A 192 -11.35 17.73 -25.74
C SER A 192 -11.79 18.81 -26.73
N GLU A 193 -10.94 19.81 -27.03
CA GLU A 193 -11.29 20.93 -27.91
C GLU A 193 -10.89 20.66 -29.36
N ASN A 194 -9.80 19.93 -29.58
CA ASN A 194 -9.23 19.74 -30.92
C ASN A 194 -8.96 18.28 -31.32
N GLY A 195 -9.08 17.33 -30.37
CA GLY A 195 -8.92 15.89 -30.60
C GLY A 195 -7.47 15.41 -30.73
N ASN A 196 -6.48 16.30 -30.70
CA ASN A 196 -5.06 15.90 -30.74
C ASN A 196 -4.65 15.28 -29.40
N THR A 197 -3.61 14.45 -29.44
CA THR A 197 -3.02 13.89 -28.22
C THR A 197 -1.94 14.81 -27.64
N TYR A 198 -1.88 14.89 -26.32
CA TYR A 198 -0.84 15.60 -25.57
C TYR A 198 -0.44 14.84 -24.30
N THR A 199 0.70 15.19 -23.72
CA THR A 199 1.19 14.53 -22.49
C THR A 199 0.68 15.27 -21.27
N LYS A 200 -0.06 14.57 -20.41
CA LYS A 200 -0.48 15.06 -19.10
C LYS A 200 0.27 14.36 -17.99
N LYS A 201 0.26 15.01 -16.82
CA LYS A 201 0.75 14.46 -15.56
C LYS A 201 -0.40 14.18 -14.61
N ALA A 202 -0.19 13.20 -13.75
CA ALA A 202 -0.98 12.98 -12.54
C ALA A 202 -0.01 12.55 -11.45
N ASN A 203 -0.34 12.82 -10.20
CA ASN A 203 0.39 12.23 -9.10
C ASN A 203 -0.35 11.01 -8.56
N ILE A 204 0.40 10.03 -8.06
CA ILE A 204 -0.13 8.79 -7.51
C ILE A 204 0.50 8.52 -6.14
N TYR A 205 -0.35 8.28 -5.15
CA TYR A 205 0.02 7.69 -3.87
C TYR A 205 -0.16 6.18 -3.97
N LEU A 206 0.91 5.45 -3.68
CA LEU A 206 0.89 4.00 -3.49
C LEU A 206 0.97 3.71 -1.99
N PRO A 207 0.08 2.84 -1.46
CA PRO A 207 0.14 2.40 -0.08
C PRO A 207 1.51 1.88 0.36
N ALA A 208 1.76 1.94 1.66
CA ALA A 208 2.87 1.21 2.27
C ALA A 208 2.82 -0.27 1.85
N ASN A 209 3.98 -0.82 1.48
CA ASN A 209 4.10 -2.20 1.01
C ASN A 209 3.25 -2.52 -0.24
N TYR A 210 2.99 -1.54 -1.11
CA TYR A 210 2.34 -1.77 -2.40
C TYR A 210 3.02 -2.91 -3.16
N SER A 211 2.22 -3.89 -3.61
CA SER A 211 2.67 -5.08 -4.33
C SER A 211 1.78 -5.34 -5.53
N GLU A 212 2.38 -5.61 -6.69
CA GLU A 212 1.62 -5.96 -7.89
C GLU A 212 0.83 -7.28 -7.76
N SER A 213 1.16 -8.11 -6.76
CA SER A 213 0.44 -9.35 -6.44
C SER A 213 -0.90 -9.14 -5.73
N LYS A 214 -1.14 -7.94 -5.18
CA LYS A 214 -2.40 -7.54 -4.54
C LYS A 214 -3.11 -6.51 -5.41
N LYS A 215 -4.44 -6.54 -5.41
CA LYS A 215 -5.30 -5.56 -6.07
C LYS A 215 -5.75 -4.48 -5.08
N TYR A 216 -5.82 -3.24 -5.54
CA TYR A 216 -6.14 -2.07 -4.71
C TYR A 216 -7.32 -1.28 -5.28
N ASN A 217 -8.10 -0.69 -4.38
CA ASN A 217 -9.10 0.32 -4.73
C ASN A 217 -8.41 1.61 -5.17
N VAL A 218 -9.13 2.47 -5.88
CA VAL A 218 -8.57 3.72 -6.41
C VAL A 218 -9.51 4.90 -6.15
N LEU A 219 -8.97 5.93 -5.50
CA LEU A 219 -9.61 7.23 -5.35
C LEU A 219 -8.99 8.23 -6.33
N TYR A 220 -9.81 8.84 -7.19
CA TYR A 220 -9.43 9.97 -8.04
C TYR A 220 -9.82 11.27 -7.33
N LEU A 221 -8.82 12.07 -6.95
CA LEU A 221 -8.95 13.25 -6.11
C LEU A 221 -8.64 14.52 -6.92
N LEU A 222 -9.68 15.26 -7.26
CA LEU A 222 -9.67 16.39 -8.20
C LEU A 222 -9.41 17.72 -7.50
N HIS A 223 -8.73 18.60 -8.22
CA HIS A 223 -8.26 19.90 -7.74
C HIS A 223 -9.25 21.04 -8.08
N GLY A 224 -8.98 22.26 -7.61
CA GLY A 224 -9.78 23.47 -7.83
C GLY A 224 -9.44 24.20 -9.12
N ILE A 225 -10.19 25.25 -9.47
CA ILE A 225 -10.09 25.93 -10.77
C ILE A 225 -8.68 26.49 -11.06
N GLY A 226 -7.99 26.95 -10.02
CA GLY A 226 -6.68 27.59 -10.11
C GLY A 226 -5.49 26.64 -10.10
N GLY A 227 -5.67 25.39 -9.67
CA GLY A 227 -4.55 24.45 -9.52
C GLY A 227 -4.39 23.47 -10.68
N ASP A 228 -3.71 22.38 -10.33
CA ASP A 228 -3.27 21.29 -11.20
C ASP A 228 -3.11 20.00 -10.37
N GLU A 229 -2.44 18.98 -10.91
CA GLU A 229 -2.22 17.69 -10.24
C GLU A 229 -1.50 17.78 -8.88
N ASN A 230 -0.85 18.91 -8.57
CA ASN A 230 -0.06 19.13 -7.36
C ASN A 230 -0.82 19.90 -6.27
N GLU A 231 -2.02 20.42 -6.54
CA GLU A 231 -2.76 21.31 -5.63
C GLU A 231 -3.05 20.66 -4.27
N TRP A 232 -3.25 19.34 -4.23
CA TRP A 232 -3.38 18.55 -3.00
C TRP A 232 -2.06 18.31 -2.23
N GLU A 233 -1.02 19.11 -2.51
CA GLU A 233 0.36 18.92 -2.05
C GLU A 233 0.89 17.50 -2.34
N MET A 234 0.39 16.86 -3.39
CA MET A 234 0.57 15.43 -3.65
C MET A 234 1.70 15.15 -4.65
N TYR A 235 2.83 15.85 -4.56
CA TYR A 235 3.93 15.77 -5.54
C TYR A 235 5.24 15.17 -4.99
N ASN A 236 5.30 14.89 -3.69
CA ASN A 236 6.42 14.23 -3.02
C ASN A 236 5.96 13.51 -1.74
N ASP A 237 6.90 12.85 -1.05
CA ASP A 237 6.60 12.06 0.16
C ASP A 237 6.30 12.90 1.42
N GLU A 238 6.34 14.24 1.32
CA GLU A 238 5.94 15.18 2.38
C GLU A 238 4.44 15.54 2.32
N SER A 239 3.69 14.94 1.39
CA SER A 239 2.27 15.20 1.19
C SER A 239 1.40 14.92 2.42
N LYS A 240 0.50 15.85 2.75
CA LYS A 240 -0.52 15.67 3.79
C LYS A 240 -1.54 14.58 3.45
N VAL A 241 -1.89 14.43 2.17
CA VAL A 241 -2.74 13.32 1.68
C VAL A 241 -2.07 11.99 2.02
N LYS A 242 -0.78 11.87 1.71
CA LYS A 242 0.02 10.69 2.08
C LYS A 242 0.06 10.49 3.60
N ALA A 243 0.29 11.53 4.39
CA ALA A 243 0.31 11.43 5.85
C ALA A 243 -1.00 10.83 6.38
N MET A 244 -2.14 11.32 5.91
CA MET A 244 -3.46 10.81 6.32
C MET A 244 -3.66 9.37 5.90
N MET A 245 -3.35 9.02 4.64
CA MET A 245 -3.48 7.65 4.14
C MET A 245 -2.59 6.65 4.87
N ASP A 246 -1.34 7.01 5.11
CA ASP A 246 -0.37 6.18 5.84
C ASP A 246 -0.86 5.94 7.27
N ASN A 247 -1.31 6.98 7.96
CA ASN A 247 -1.73 6.88 9.36
C ASN A 247 -3.08 6.17 9.51
N LEU A 248 -4.07 6.45 8.67
CA LEU A 248 -5.36 5.75 8.69
C LEU A 248 -5.17 4.25 8.44
N SER A 249 -4.33 3.89 7.47
CA SER A 249 -3.97 2.49 7.20
C SER A 249 -3.18 1.88 8.36
N TYR A 250 -2.20 2.62 8.90
CA TYR A 250 -1.36 2.15 10.01
C TYR A 250 -2.16 1.98 11.30
N TYR A 251 -3.26 2.68 11.52
CA TYR A 251 -4.13 2.46 12.67
C TYR A 251 -5.31 1.55 12.34
N GLY A 252 -5.35 0.98 11.12
CA GLY A 252 -6.40 0.12 10.58
C GLY A 252 -7.80 0.73 10.62
N ASP A 253 -7.86 2.05 10.54
CA ASP A 253 -9.10 2.79 10.36
C ASP A 253 -9.67 2.59 8.95
N ILE A 254 -8.80 2.29 7.98
CA ILE A 254 -9.13 2.00 6.58
C ILE A 254 -8.30 0.85 6.03
N ASP A 255 -8.85 0.13 5.04
CA ASP A 255 -8.04 -0.67 4.13
C ASP A 255 -7.25 0.26 3.19
N SER A 256 -5.95 -0.01 3.01
CA SER A 256 -5.13 0.86 2.16
C SER A 256 -5.53 0.80 0.68
N PHE A 257 -5.60 1.97 0.04
CA PHE A 257 -5.94 2.13 -1.38
C PHE A 257 -5.07 3.18 -2.08
N ILE A 258 -5.11 3.19 -3.41
CA ILE A 258 -4.36 4.14 -4.26
C ILE A 258 -5.11 5.46 -4.32
N VAL A 259 -4.38 6.58 -4.28
CA VAL A 259 -4.94 7.92 -4.56
C VAL A 259 -4.27 8.50 -5.80
N VAL A 260 -5.06 8.96 -6.76
CA VAL A 260 -4.59 9.61 -7.99
C VAL A 260 -5.08 11.06 -7.97
N THR A 261 -4.16 12.03 -8.07
CA THR A 261 -4.50 13.45 -8.25
C THR A 261 -4.15 13.86 -9.68
N PRO A 262 -5.13 13.86 -10.61
CA PRO A 262 -4.89 14.29 -11.98
C PRO A 262 -5.06 15.80 -12.13
N ASN A 263 -4.58 16.36 -13.24
CA ASN A 263 -5.04 17.68 -13.70
C ASN A 263 -6.43 17.55 -14.32
N GLY A 264 -7.45 18.15 -13.71
CA GLY A 264 -8.87 18.00 -14.09
C GLY A 264 -9.28 18.77 -15.35
N LYS A 265 -8.34 19.32 -16.13
CA LYS A 265 -8.59 20.11 -17.33
C LYS A 265 -8.34 19.26 -18.57
N ALA A 266 -9.40 18.96 -19.33
CA ALA A 266 -9.35 18.03 -20.47
C ALA A 266 -8.84 18.63 -21.78
N SER A 267 -8.06 19.71 -21.72
CA SER A 267 -7.41 20.32 -22.88
C SER A 267 -6.05 20.89 -22.49
N GLU A 268 -5.13 21.01 -23.46
CA GLU A 268 -3.83 21.63 -23.25
C GLU A 268 -3.97 23.13 -22.92
N SER A 269 -5.02 23.77 -23.47
CA SER A 269 -5.33 25.18 -23.21
C SER A 269 -5.84 25.43 -21.78
N GLY A 270 -6.39 24.41 -21.12
CA GLY A 270 -7.00 24.53 -19.80
C GLY A 270 -8.22 25.44 -19.76
N SER A 271 -8.98 25.53 -20.86
CA SER A 271 -10.15 26.42 -20.97
C SER A 271 -11.32 25.98 -20.07
N ILE A 272 -12.26 26.89 -19.81
CA ILE A 272 -13.45 26.58 -18.99
C ILE A 272 -14.25 25.38 -19.54
N PRO A 273 -14.54 25.26 -20.86
CA PRO A 273 -15.16 24.06 -21.42
C PRO A 273 -14.46 22.76 -21.05
N SER A 274 -13.13 22.74 -20.98
CA SER A 274 -12.40 21.50 -20.71
C SER A 274 -12.53 21.00 -19.27
N PHE A 275 -13.03 21.83 -18.35
CA PHE A 275 -13.39 21.38 -17.00
C PHE A 275 -14.59 20.43 -17.02
N TYR A 276 -15.51 20.61 -17.97
CA TYR A 276 -16.73 19.79 -18.09
C TYR A 276 -16.54 18.56 -18.97
N ALA A 277 -15.46 18.51 -19.76
CA ALA A 277 -15.14 17.40 -20.65
C ALA A 277 -14.23 16.33 -20.00
N PHE A 278 -13.87 16.51 -18.72
CA PHE A 278 -12.95 15.60 -18.04
C PHE A 278 -13.49 14.16 -17.88
N GLY A 279 -14.80 13.95 -18.00
CA GLY A 279 -15.40 12.61 -18.05
C GLY A 279 -14.89 11.76 -19.22
N ASP A 280 -14.67 12.38 -20.39
CA ASP A 280 -14.13 11.69 -21.56
C ASP A 280 -12.67 11.28 -21.33
N GLU A 281 -11.88 12.14 -20.70
CA GLU A 281 -10.48 11.83 -20.38
C GLU A 281 -10.38 10.73 -19.31
N LEU A 282 -11.24 10.78 -18.27
CA LEU A 282 -11.33 9.70 -17.29
C LEU A 282 -11.58 8.35 -17.97
N ARG A 283 -12.57 8.31 -18.87
CA ARG A 283 -13.04 7.09 -19.52
C ARG A 283 -12.04 6.54 -20.54
N ASN A 284 -11.43 7.40 -21.34
CA ASN A 284 -10.67 6.99 -22.52
C ASN A 284 -9.15 6.98 -22.29
N ASP A 285 -8.64 7.76 -21.34
CA ASP A 285 -7.21 7.98 -21.16
C ASP A 285 -6.72 7.60 -19.76
N LEU A 286 -7.19 8.31 -18.73
CA LEU A 286 -6.60 8.23 -17.40
C LEU A 286 -6.92 6.93 -16.66
N ILE A 287 -8.20 6.50 -16.60
CA ILE A 287 -8.55 5.23 -15.93
C ILE A 287 -7.90 4.04 -16.64
N PRO A 288 -7.96 3.92 -17.99
CA PRO A 288 -7.25 2.86 -18.70
C PRO A 288 -5.74 2.86 -18.45
N TYR A 289 -5.10 4.03 -18.36
CA TYR A 289 -3.69 4.12 -18.01
C TYR A 289 -3.41 3.56 -16.62
N ILE A 290 -4.18 4.00 -15.61
CA ILE A 290 -4.01 3.55 -14.22
C ILE A 290 -4.21 2.04 -14.10
N ASP A 291 -5.29 1.50 -14.68
CA ASP A 291 -5.63 0.08 -14.56
C ASP A 291 -4.66 -0.84 -15.32
N SER A 292 -3.93 -0.32 -16.32
CA SER A 292 -2.91 -1.08 -17.07
C SER A 292 -1.51 -1.02 -16.49
N HIS A 293 -1.21 -0.03 -15.64
CA HIS A 293 0.13 0.18 -15.07
C HIS A 293 0.22 -0.11 -13.57
N PHE A 294 -0.91 -0.15 -12.87
CA PHE A 294 -0.99 -0.43 -11.43
C PHE A 294 -1.95 -1.58 -11.15
N SER A 295 -1.76 -2.26 -10.02
CA SER A 295 -2.57 -3.41 -9.66
C SER A 295 -3.88 -2.96 -9.01
N THR A 296 -4.83 -2.58 -9.85
CA THR A 296 -6.13 -2.07 -9.41
C THR A 296 -7.23 -3.11 -9.57
N TYR A 297 -8.27 -3.01 -8.76
CA TYR A 297 -9.58 -3.55 -9.11
C TYR A 297 -10.19 -2.65 -10.19
N ALA A 298 -10.23 -3.15 -11.43
CA ALA A 298 -10.63 -2.37 -12.61
C ALA A 298 -12.16 -2.34 -12.80
N ASP A 299 -12.90 -1.99 -11.77
CA ASP A 299 -14.36 -1.90 -11.77
C ASP A 299 -14.87 -0.75 -10.90
N ARG A 300 -16.16 -0.42 -11.02
CA ARG A 300 -16.76 0.74 -10.37
C ARG A 300 -16.88 0.62 -8.85
N ASP A 301 -17.03 -0.60 -8.33
CA ASP A 301 -17.29 -0.84 -6.91
C ASP A 301 -16.02 -0.65 -6.06
N HIS A 302 -14.87 -0.58 -6.73
CA HIS A 302 -13.56 -0.31 -6.16
C HIS A 302 -12.98 1.04 -6.62
N ARG A 303 -13.82 1.92 -7.18
CA ARG A 303 -13.40 3.24 -7.67
C ARG A 303 -14.23 4.37 -7.05
N ALA A 304 -13.52 5.37 -6.55
CA ALA A 304 -14.08 6.57 -5.95
C ALA A 304 -13.63 7.84 -6.70
N CYS A 305 -14.48 8.87 -6.71
CA CYS A 305 -14.17 10.19 -7.25
C CYS A 305 -14.47 11.25 -6.19
N ALA A 306 -13.52 12.14 -5.91
CA ALA A 306 -13.75 13.27 -5.03
C ALA A 306 -13.00 14.51 -5.49
N GLY A 307 -13.34 15.69 -4.95
CA GLY A 307 -12.55 16.89 -5.24
C GLY A 307 -12.97 18.14 -4.49
N LEU A 308 -12.08 19.13 -4.50
CA LEU A 308 -12.30 20.45 -3.90
C LEU A 308 -12.79 21.47 -4.93
N SER A 309 -13.67 22.40 -4.54
CA SER A 309 -14.08 23.55 -5.38
C SER A 309 -14.59 23.10 -6.77
N MET A 310 -13.87 23.47 -7.84
CA MET A 310 -14.12 22.97 -9.20
C MET A 310 -14.12 21.43 -9.28
N GLY A 311 -13.18 20.75 -8.61
CA GLY A 311 -13.15 19.30 -8.53
C GLY A 311 -14.36 18.70 -7.79
N GLY A 312 -14.93 19.44 -6.83
CA GLY A 312 -16.20 19.08 -6.19
C GLY A 312 -17.38 19.22 -7.17
N MET A 313 -17.39 20.30 -7.96
CA MET A 313 -18.34 20.45 -9.07
C MET A 313 -18.18 19.33 -10.10
N GLN A 314 -16.95 18.95 -10.47
CA GLN A 314 -16.70 17.84 -11.39
C GLN A 314 -17.16 16.51 -10.79
N THR A 315 -16.97 16.28 -9.49
CA THR A 315 -17.48 15.09 -8.81
C THR A 315 -19.00 14.97 -8.96
N ILE A 316 -19.74 16.07 -8.84
CA ILE A 316 -21.20 16.11 -9.00
C ILE A 316 -21.60 16.01 -10.47
N ASN A 317 -21.07 16.88 -11.33
CA ASN A 317 -21.52 17.04 -12.70
C ASN A 317 -21.04 15.91 -13.63
N ILE A 318 -19.83 15.41 -13.38
CA ILE A 318 -19.18 14.38 -14.20
C ILE A 318 -19.24 13.04 -13.46
N GLY A 319 -18.75 12.98 -12.22
CA GLY A 319 -18.75 11.74 -11.44
C GLY A 319 -20.15 11.14 -11.33
N ILE A 320 -21.06 11.85 -10.65
CA ILE A 320 -22.45 11.43 -10.48
C ILE A 320 -23.25 11.65 -11.79
N GLY A 321 -23.02 12.75 -12.49
CA GLY A 321 -23.84 13.11 -13.65
C GLY A 321 -23.56 12.30 -14.94
N GLN A 322 -22.39 11.67 -15.07
CA GLN A 322 -21.95 11.05 -16.34
C GLN A 322 -21.16 9.74 -16.18
N CYS A 323 -20.63 9.47 -14.99
CA CYS A 323 -19.63 8.41 -14.77
C CYS A 323 -20.01 7.43 -13.65
N VAL A 324 -21.30 7.28 -13.33
CA VAL A 324 -21.80 6.30 -12.34
C VAL A 324 -21.57 4.85 -12.74
N ASP A 325 -21.31 4.59 -14.01
CA ASP A 325 -20.84 3.30 -14.52
C ASP A 325 -19.34 3.05 -14.26
N LEU A 326 -18.57 4.11 -13.96
CA LEU A 326 -17.14 4.05 -13.65
C LEU A 326 -16.83 4.16 -12.15
N PHE A 327 -17.70 4.80 -11.37
CA PHE A 327 -17.51 5.09 -9.95
C PHE A 327 -18.75 4.73 -9.13
N SER A 328 -18.54 4.38 -7.87
CA SER A 328 -19.60 4.08 -6.90
C SER A 328 -19.59 4.96 -5.66
N TYR A 329 -18.45 5.61 -5.34
CA TYR A 329 -18.29 6.51 -4.20
C TYR A 329 -17.91 7.91 -4.65
N PHE A 330 -18.55 8.92 -4.05
CA PHE A 330 -18.41 10.32 -4.44
C PHE A 330 -18.12 11.23 -3.24
N GLY A 331 -17.18 12.17 -3.38
CA GLY A 331 -16.82 13.13 -2.34
C GLY A 331 -16.72 14.57 -2.86
N ALA A 332 -17.60 15.48 -2.45
CA ALA A 332 -17.57 16.86 -2.95
C ALA A 332 -17.27 17.88 -1.83
N PHE A 333 -16.12 18.56 -1.92
CA PHE A 333 -15.63 19.45 -0.88
C PHE A 333 -15.72 20.91 -1.35
N SER A 334 -16.62 21.69 -0.75
CA SER A 334 -16.96 23.06 -1.19
C SER A 334 -17.21 23.16 -2.70
N ALA A 335 -18.08 22.30 -3.25
CA ALA A 335 -18.32 22.20 -4.69
C ALA A 335 -18.83 23.51 -5.32
N ALA A 336 -18.11 24.00 -6.33
CA ALA A 336 -18.37 25.30 -6.97
C ALA A 336 -17.72 25.40 -8.36
N PRO A 337 -18.08 26.39 -9.19
CA PRO A 337 -19.15 27.36 -9.01
C PRO A 337 -20.53 26.90 -9.55
N THR A 338 -20.54 25.91 -10.42
CA THR A 338 -21.68 25.53 -11.28
C THR A 338 -22.07 24.05 -11.10
N SER A 339 -22.07 23.59 -9.87
CA SER A 339 -22.57 22.26 -9.51
C SER A 339 -24.05 22.14 -9.88
N ASN A 340 -24.45 21.01 -10.44
CA ASN A 340 -25.84 20.69 -10.70
C ASN A 340 -26.64 20.80 -9.39
N PRO A 341 -27.72 21.60 -9.35
CA PRO A 341 -28.61 21.61 -8.20
C PRO A 341 -29.18 20.22 -7.95
N ALA A 342 -29.58 19.94 -6.71
CA ALA A 342 -30.11 18.64 -6.30
C ALA A 342 -31.19 18.08 -7.25
N ALA A 343 -32.11 18.93 -7.70
CA ALA A 343 -33.17 18.54 -8.65
C ALA A 343 -32.62 18.10 -10.01
N THR A 344 -31.62 18.79 -10.55
CA THR A 344 -30.98 18.41 -11.82
C THR A 344 -30.22 17.09 -11.68
N THR A 345 -29.50 16.90 -10.57
CA THR A 345 -28.85 15.61 -10.28
C THR A 345 -29.87 14.48 -10.16
N ALA A 346 -31.02 14.71 -9.52
CA ALA A 346 -32.11 13.73 -9.43
C ALA A 346 -32.69 13.37 -10.80
N GLU A 347 -32.90 14.37 -11.67
CA GLU A 347 -33.38 14.14 -13.04
C GLU A 347 -32.39 13.31 -13.86
N ILE A 348 -31.09 13.57 -13.73
CA ILE A 348 -30.04 12.79 -14.40
C ILE A 348 -30.04 11.34 -13.92
N LEU A 349 -30.29 11.11 -12.62
CA LEU A 349 -30.29 9.78 -12.01
C LEU A 349 -31.65 9.07 -12.07
N ALA A 350 -32.68 9.66 -12.70
CA ALA A 350 -34.03 9.12 -12.69
C ALA A 350 -34.12 7.68 -13.24
N ASP A 351 -33.32 7.38 -14.26
CA ASP A 351 -33.23 6.06 -14.90
C ASP A 351 -31.88 5.37 -14.62
N ASN A 352 -31.08 5.86 -13.67
CA ASN A 352 -29.78 5.26 -13.36
C ASN A 352 -29.95 3.93 -12.61
N GLU A 353 -29.42 2.85 -13.19
CA GLU A 353 -29.46 1.50 -12.62
C GLU A 353 -28.23 1.18 -11.74
N TYR A 354 -27.17 1.99 -11.79
CA TYR A 354 -25.94 1.75 -11.03
C TYR A 354 -26.07 2.28 -9.59
N PRO A 355 -26.04 1.42 -8.56
CA PRO A 355 -26.20 1.87 -7.17
C PRO A 355 -25.09 2.84 -6.75
N ILE A 356 -25.47 3.95 -6.14
CA ILE A 356 -24.51 4.86 -5.51
C ILE A 356 -24.21 4.35 -4.09
N HIS A 357 -22.96 3.96 -3.85
CA HIS A 357 -22.56 3.37 -2.56
C HIS A 357 -22.41 4.43 -1.48
N TYR A 358 -21.86 5.60 -1.83
CA TYR A 358 -21.85 6.73 -0.91
C TYR A 358 -21.65 8.06 -1.64
N PHE A 359 -22.30 9.13 -1.14
CA PHE A 359 -21.99 10.50 -1.50
C PHE A 359 -21.80 11.38 -0.26
N TYR A 360 -20.55 11.80 -0.03
CA TYR A 360 -20.17 12.64 1.10
C TYR A 360 -19.86 14.06 0.63
N ASN A 361 -20.39 15.04 1.35
CA ASN A 361 -20.27 16.45 1.02
C ASN A 361 -19.86 17.24 2.26
N ILE A 362 -18.96 18.20 2.09
CA ILE A 362 -18.56 19.11 3.17
C ILE A 362 -18.40 20.53 2.64
N CYS A 363 -18.81 21.54 3.40
CA CYS A 363 -18.56 22.94 3.06
C CYS A 363 -18.44 23.81 4.33
N GLY A 364 -17.56 24.82 4.28
CA GLY A 364 -17.43 25.81 5.34
C GLY A 364 -18.61 26.79 5.36
N LEU A 365 -19.13 27.12 6.54
CA LEU A 365 -20.27 28.02 6.71
C LEU A 365 -19.97 29.46 6.23
N GLN A 366 -18.71 29.86 6.26
CA GLN A 366 -18.25 31.19 5.83
C GLN A 366 -17.62 31.16 4.42
N ASP A 367 -17.80 30.06 3.68
CA ASP A 367 -17.34 29.91 2.31
C ASP A 367 -18.16 30.81 1.35
N GLY A 368 -17.73 32.06 1.21
CA GLY A 368 -18.38 33.06 0.36
C GLY A 368 -18.31 32.77 -1.16
N ILE A 369 -17.62 31.71 -1.57
CA ILE A 369 -17.47 31.32 -2.98
C ILE A 369 -18.39 30.13 -3.28
N ALA A 370 -18.33 29.08 -2.48
CA ALA A 370 -18.93 27.80 -2.78
C ALA A 370 -20.21 27.51 -2.04
N TYR A 371 -20.46 28.12 -0.87
CA TYR A 371 -21.53 27.70 0.01
C TYR A 371 -22.89 27.62 -0.69
N TRP A 372 -23.24 28.65 -1.48
CA TRP A 372 -24.49 28.67 -2.22
C TRP A 372 -24.58 27.55 -3.28
N SER A 373 -23.50 27.30 -4.02
CA SER A 373 -23.45 26.26 -5.06
C SER A 373 -23.49 24.86 -4.44
N ALA A 374 -22.64 24.60 -3.44
CA ALA A 374 -22.54 23.32 -2.76
C ALA A 374 -23.83 22.95 -2.02
N SER A 375 -24.42 23.90 -1.28
CA SER A 375 -25.68 23.65 -0.56
C SER A 375 -26.86 23.41 -1.50
N SER A 376 -26.95 24.15 -2.61
CA SER A 376 -27.96 23.94 -3.66
C SER A 376 -27.84 22.55 -4.31
N ALA A 377 -26.62 22.06 -4.47
CA ALA A 377 -26.35 20.76 -5.08
C ALA A 377 -26.66 19.57 -4.15
N ALA A 378 -26.38 19.69 -2.86
CA ALA A 378 -26.36 18.54 -1.95
C ALA A 378 -27.47 18.52 -0.89
N LYS A 379 -27.80 19.64 -0.22
CA LYS A 379 -28.63 19.61 1.01
C LYS A 379 -29.98 18.91 0.84
N ASN A 380 -30.62 19.16 -0.30
CA ASN A 380 -31.96 18.62 -0.57
C ASN A 380 -31.95 17.32 -1.39
N LEU A 381 -30.77 16.78 -1.71
CA LEU A 381 -30.65 15.67 -2.65
C LEU A 381 -31.37 14.39 -2.18
N PRO A 382 -31.28 13.97 -0.91
CA PRO A 382 -32.05 12.82 -0.40
C PRO A 382 -33.57 13.01 -0.48
N GLU A 383 -34.07 14.26 -0.44
CA GLU A 383 -35.50 14.54 -0.52
C GLU A 383 -36.04 14.41 -1.95
N VAL A 384 -35.18 14.61 -2.96
CA VAL A 384 -35.60 14.65 -4.38
C VAL A 384 -35.08 13.48 -5.21
N CYS A 385 -34.15 12.68 -4.68
CA CYS A 385 -33.54 11.55 -5.38
C CYS A 385 -33.47 10.32 -4.47
N ASN A 386 -34.24 9.27 -4.81
CA ASN A 386 -34.35 8.04 -4.02
C ASN A 386 -33.07 7.19 -3.97
N GLN A 387 -32.05 7.52 -4.76
CA GLN A 387 -30.74 6.87 -4.71
C GLN A 387 -29.91 7.31 -3.50
N PHE A 388 -30.32 8.36 -2.78
CA PHE A 388 -29.61 8.90 -1.62
C PHE A 388 -30.49 8.86 -0.38
N VAL A 389 -29.96 8.25 0.68
CA VAL A 389 -30.60 8.14 1.98
C VAL A 389 -29.64 8.72 3.01
N ASP A 390 -30.07 9.81 3.67
CA ASP A 390 -29.26 10.52 4.65
C ASP A 390 -28.88 9.60 5.83
N GLY A 391 -27.59 9.58 6.16
CA GLY A 391 -27.03 8.71 7.19
C GLY A 391 -26.79 7.26 6.77
N GLU A 392 -27.21 6.84 5.57
CA GLU A 392 -26.92 5.50 5.03
C GLU A 392 -25.86 5.56 3.92
N ASN A 393 -26.17 6.21 2.80
CA ASN A 393 -25.27 6.37 1.65
C ASN A 393 -25.12 7.85 1.22
N PHE A 394 -25.53 8.77 2.09
CA PHE A 394 -25.41 10.20 1.87
C PHE A 394 -25.05 10.92 3.17
N MET A 395 -24.23 11.96 3.05
CA MET A 395 -23.97 12.89 4.15
C MET A 395 -23.66 14.28 3.61
N TRP A 396 -24.27 15.29 4.24
CA TRP A 396 -23.92 16.69 4.11
C TRP A 396 -23.38 17.21 5.44
N GLN A 397 -22.13 17.68 5.45
CA GLN A 397 -21.45 18.22 6.62
C GLN A 397 -21.17 19.72 6.45
N GLU A 398 -21.40 20.48 7.52
CA GLU A 398 -21.03 21.89 7.63
C GLU A 398 -20.21 22.11 8.88
N LEU A 399 -19.27 23.04 8.79
CA LEU A 399 -18.46 23.48 9.92
C LEU A 399 -18.05 24.93 9.73
N ASP A 400 -17.58 25.57 10.80
CA ASP A 400 -16.92 26.86 10.68
C ASP A 400 -15.67 26.75 9.80
N GLY A 401 -15.57 27.63 8.81
CA GLY A 401 -14.46 27.70 7.87
C GLY A 401 -14.83 28.41 6.58
N GLU A 402 -13.79 28.81 5.84
CA GLU A 402 -13.89 29.53 4.57
C GLU A 402 -13.58 28.58 3.38
N HIS A 403 -13.36 29.14 2.20
CA HIS A 403 -12.99 28.39 0.99
C HIS A 403 -11.50 28.01 1.00
N ASN A 404 -11.11 27.05 1.85
CA ASN A 404 -9.70 26.75 2.09
C ASN A 404 -9.39 25.26 2.37
N PHE A 405 -8.10 24.96 2.46
CA PHE A 405 -7.58 23.62 2.69
C PHE A 405 -7.90 23.02 4.06
N ASP A 406 -8.30 23.81 5.05
CA ASP A 406 -8.72 23.25 6.35
C ASP A 406 -10.01 22.43 6.16
N ILE A 407 -10.95 22.95 5.36
CA ILE A 407 -12.17 22.23 4.96
C ILE A 407 -11.85 21.06 4.03
N TRP A 408 -10.98 21.27 3.04
CA TRP A 408 -10.76 20.26 1.99
C TRP A 408 -9.95 19.06 2.50
N TYR A 409 -8.93 19.27 3.33
CA TYR A 409 -8.22 18.16 3.95
C TYR A 409 -9.12 17.40 4.93
N LEU A 410 -9.98 18.08 5.69
CA LEU A 410 -10.97 17.42 6.53
C LEU A 410 -11.95 16.58 5.70
N GLY A 411 -12.39 17.15 4.57
CA GLY A 411 -13.21 16.44 3.60
C GLY A 411 -12.56 15.15 3.10
N PHE A 412 -11.31 15.23 2.67
CA PHE A 412 -10.54 14.06 2.28
C PHE A 412 -10.36 13.05 3.42
N TYR A 413 -9.98 13.51 4.62
CA TYR A 413 -9.79 12.66 5.80
C TYR A 413 -11.05 11.85 6.15
N ASN A 414 -12.20 12.52 6.22
CA ASN A 414 -13.48 11.88 6.50
C ASN A 414 -13.89 10.95 5.36
N PHE A 415 -13.73 11.38 4.10
CA PHE A 415 -14.13 10.58 2.95
C PHE A 415 -13.30 9.29 2.80
N ALA A 416 -11.99 9.36 3.07
CA ALA A 416 -11.12 8.19 3.06
C ALA A 416 -11.60 7.08 4.03
N GLN A 417 -12.25 7.47 5.13
CA GLN A 417 -12.84 6.54 6.09
C GLN A 417 -14.21 5.99 5.67
N ILE A 418 -14.87 6.60 4.68
CA ILE A 418 -16.21 6.21 4.22
C ILE A 418 -16.12 5.21 3.08
N VAL A 419 -15.18 5.43 2.14
CA VAL A 419 -15.12 4.67 0.90
C VAL A 419 -14.68 3.22 1.07
N PHE A 420 -15.15 2.36 0.16
CA PHE A 420 -14.75 0.95 0.02
C PHE A 420 -15.01 0.06 1.24
N LYS A 421 -16.11 0.33 1.97
CA LYS A 421 -16.57 -0.45 3.12
C LYS A 421 -17.63 -1.48 2.77
#